data_AF-A0A243Q502-F1
#
_entry.id   AF-A0A243Q502-F1
#
_cell.length_a   1.000
_cell.length_b   1.000
_cell.length_c   1.000
_cell.angle_alpha   90.00
_cell.angle_beta   90.00
_cell.angle_gamma   90.00
#
_symmetry.space_group_name_H-M   'P 1'
#
loop_
_entity.id
_entity.type
_entity.pdbx_description
1 polymer ?
#
loop_
_entity_poly.entity_id
_entity_poly.type
_entity_poly.pdbx_seq_one_letter_code
_entity_poly.pdbx_strand_id
1 'polypeptide(L)'
;MTTRGQIIANAVLAAALLLWTVGAAAFLWWGTWTLNVDTSCDGPVGRTLDGGGWLAFVVPPVWVLPFVAVAARRRSVAWSIVAALSIALAIALVWAVATAGPTHLCW
;
A
#
# COMPACT_ATOMS: atom_id res chain seq x y z
N MET A 1 -12.16 -33.28 -4.56
CA MET A 1 -10.72 -33.62 -4.66
C MET A 1 -10.00 -32.47 -5.33
N THR A 2 -9.18 -31.72 -4.59
CA THR A 2 -8.30 -30.70 -5.15
C THR A 2 -7.14 -31.40 -5.86
N THR A 3 -6.96 -31.13 -7.14
CA THR A 3 -5.86 -31.75 -7.89
C THR A 3 -4.53 -31.14 -7.44
N ARG A 4 -3.42 -31.90 -7.49
CA ARG A 4 -2.08 -31.39 -7.16
C ARG A 4 -1.76 -30.06 -7.87
N GLY A 5 -2.25 -29.88 -9.10
CA GLY A 5 -2.11 -28.63 -9.86
C GLY A 5 -2.81 -27.42 -9.21
N GLN A 6 -3.97 -27.60 -8.57
CA GLN A 6 -4.66 -26.51 -7.86
C GLN A 6 -3.90 -26.07 -6.60
N ILE A 7 -3.27 -27.01 -5.89
CA ILE A 7 -2.47 -26.69 -4.69
C ILE A 7 -1.26 -25.84 -5.08
N ILE A 8 -0.52 -26.25 -6.12
CA ILE A 8 0.64 -25.51 -6.61
C ILE A 8 0.22 -24.12 -7.11
N ALA A 9 -0.85 -24.02 -7.89
CA ALA A 9 -1.34 -22.73 -8.38
C ALA A 9 -1.73 -21.76 -7.24
N ASN A 10 -2.35 -22.27 -6.17
CA ASN A 10 -2.68 -21.47 -5.00
C ASN A 10 -1.43 -21.02 -4.23
N ALA A 11 -0.43 -21.89 -4.08
CA ALA A 11 0.83 -21.56 -3.42
C ALA A 11 1.61 -20.49 -4.19
N VAL A 12 1.69 -20.60 -5.52
CA VAL A 12 2.32 -19.59 -6.39
C VAL A 12 1.59 -18.26 -6.30
N LEU A 13 0.25 -18.27 -6.30
CA LEU A 13 -0.55 -17.06 -6.14
C LEU A 13 -0.29 -16.37 -4.79
N ALA A 14 -0.23 -17.14 -3.70
CA ALA A 14 0.07 -16.62 -2.38
C ALA A 14 1.48 -15.99 -2.32
N ALA A 15 2.49 -16.67 -2.87
CA ALA A 15 3.85 -16.16 -2.95
C ALA A 15 3.94 -14.86 -3.77
N ALA A 16 3.22 -14.79 -4.90
CA ALA A 16 3.18 -13.59 -5.73
C ALA A 16 2.53 -12.40 -5.00
N LEU A 17 1.42 -12.62 -4.30
CA LEU A 17 0.76 -11.58 -3.50
C LEU A 17 1.63 -11.10 -2.33
N LEU A 18 2.39 -12.00 -1.71
CA LEU A 18 3.36 -11.65 -0.67
C LEU A 18 4.47 -10.77 -1.22
N LEU A 19 5.12 -11.17 -2.31
CA LEU A 19 6.16 -10.36 -2.96
C LEU A 19 5.65 -8.99 -3.39
N TRP A 20 4.43 -8.93 -3.93
CA TRP A 20 3.77 -7.69 -4.29
C TRP A 20 3.56 -6.77 -3.09
N THR A 21 3.13 -7.33 -1.96
CA THR A 21 2.91 -6.59 -0.72
C THR A 21 4.21 -6.09 -0.11
N VAL A 22 5.26 -6.91 -0.11
CA VAL A 22 6.60 -6.52 0.37
C VAL A 22 7.18 -5.40 -0.51
N GLY A 23 7.03 -5.50 -1.83
CA GLY A 23 7.43 -4.45 -2.76
C GLY A 23 6.69 -3.13 -2.50
N ALA A 24 5.38 -3.17 -2.34
CA ALA A 24 4.58 -2.01 -1.99
C ALA A 24 5.03 -1.37 -0.66
N ALA A 25 5.31 -2.19 0.36
CA ALA A 25 5.82 -1.70 1.64
C ALA A 25 7.18 -1.00 1.50
N ALA A 26 8.09 -1.51 0.65
CA ALA A 26 9.37 -0.88 0.39
C ALA A 26 9.22 0.50 -0.28
N PHE A 27 8.32 0.63 -1.27
CA PHE A 27 8.05 1.93 -1.91
C PHE A 27 7.39 2.92 -0.96
N LEU A 28 6.46 2.46 -0.12
CA LEU A 28 5.83 3.29 0.90
C LEU A 28 6.84 3.76 1.94
N TRP A 29 7.71 2.87 2.41
CA TRP A 29 8.80 3.20 3.33
C TRP A 29 9.75 4.25 2.74
N TRP A 30 10.13 4.08 1.48
CA TRP A 30 10.94 5.07 0.78
C TRP A 30 10.21 6.43 0.69
N GLY A 31 8.95 6.42 0.27
CA GLY A 31 8.14 7.64 0.16
C GLY A 31 7.99 8.38 1.49
N THR A 32 7.72 7.67 2.59
CA THR A 32 7.60 8.27 3.93
C THR A 32 8.93 8.70 4.54
N TRP A 33 10.03 8.03 4.22
CA TRP A 33 11.37 8.47 4.62
C TRP A 33 11.68 9.84 4.02
N THR A 34 11.41 10.04 2.73
CA THR A 34 11.65 11.32 2.06
C THR A 34 10.73 12.46 2.53
N LEU A 35 9.53 12.13 3.02
CA LEU A 35 8.63 13.10 3.68
C LEU A 35 9.16 13.58 5.05
N ASN A 36 9.92 12.75 5.76
CA ASN A 36 10.40 13.01 7.13
C ASN A 36 11.83 13.58 7.22
N VAL A 37 12.62 13.51 6.13
CA VAL A 37 14.01 14.01 6.10
C VAL A 37 14.08 15.53 5.90
N ASP A 38 12.97 16.19 5.59
CA ASP A 38 12.92 17.64 5.37
C ASP A 38 12.90 18.39 6.71
N THR A 39 14.10 18.79 7.17
CA THR A 39 14.37 19.47 8.45
C THR A 39 14.10 20.98 8.43
N SER A 40 13.59 21.55 7.33
CA SER A 40 13.32 23.00 7.25
C SER A 40 12.02 23.36 7.98
N CYS A 41 12.12 24.27 8.94
CA CYS A 41 10.98 24.79 9.71
C CYS A 41 10.14 25.85 9.00
N ASP A 42 10.34 26.00 7.70
CA ASP A 42 9.50 26.85 6.87
C ASP A 42 8.12 26.16 6.70
N GLY A 43 7.07 26.90 7.02
CA GLY A 43 5.69 26.42 7.20
C GLY A 43 5.03 25.74 6.00
N PRO A 44 3.72 25.44 6.08
CA PRO A 44 3.04 24.42 5.26
C PRO A 44 2.81 24.79 3.78
N VAL A 45 3.45 25.84 3.27
CA VAL A 45 3.18 26.39 1.95
C VAL A 45 4.19 25.83 0.95
N GLY A 46 3.87 24.66 0.39
CA GLY A 46 4.48 24.20 -0.86
C GLY A 46 5.55 23.13 -0.76
N ARG A 47 5.42 22.15 0.15
CA ARG A 47 6.22 20.91 0.06
C ARG A 47 5.74 20.11 -1.14
N THR A 48 6.35 20.38 -2.30
CA THR A 48 6.15 19.66 -3.54
C THR A 48 6.55 18.20 -3.32
N LEU A 49 5.81 17.29 -3.95
CA LEU A 49 5.95 15.84 -3.83
C LEU A 49 7.28 15.29 -4.41
N ASP A 50 8.30 16.13 -4.54
CA ASP A 50 9.48 15.95 -5.38
C ASP A 50 10.45 14.88 -4.84
N GLY A 51 10.36 14.54 -3.55
CA GLY A 51 11.22 13.55 -2.89
C GLY A 51 10.73 12.10 -2.96
N GLY A 52 9.52 11.82 -3.45
CA GLY A 52 8.92 10.48 -3.39
C GLY A 52 7.70 10.36 -2.47
N GLY A 53 7.30 11.45 -1.82
CA GLY A 53 6.04 11.52 -1.05
C GLY A 53 4.79 11.17 -1.88
N TRP A 54 4.82 11.37 -3.20
CA TRP A 54 3.75 10.92 -4.10
C TRP A 54 3.54 9.40 -4.09
N LEU A 55 4.57 8.61 -3.76
CA LEU A 55 4.48 7.14 -3.66
C LEU A 55 3.48 6.74 -2.56
N ALA A 56 3.34 7.53 -1.49
CA ALA A 56 2.34 7.29 -0.46
C ALA A 56 0.90 7.41 -0.96
N PHE A 57 0.67 8.10 -2.08
CA PHE A 57 -0.65 8.27 -2.70
C PHE A 57 -0.88 7.30 -3.87
N VAL A 58 0.17 6.95 -4.62
CA VAL A 58 0.06 6.10 -5.82
C VAL A 58 0.22 4.61 -5.51
N VAL A 59 1.08 4.25 -4.55
CA VAL A 59 1.31 2.83 -4.22
C VAL A 59 0.08 2.16 -3.62
N PRO A 60 -0.71 2.78 -2.72
CA PRO A 60 -1.88 2.12 -2.14
C PRO A 60 -2.96 1.69 -3.15
N PRO A 61 -3.42 2.53 -4.11
CA PRO A 61 -4.40 2.08 -5.09
C PRO A 61 -3.85 0.99 -6.02
N VAL A 62 -2.57 1.09 -6.41
CA VAL A 62 -1.91 0.07 -7.24
C VAL A 62 -1.77 -1.26 -6.49
N TRP A 63 -1.45 -1.20 -5.19
CA TRP A 63 -1.30 -2.38 -4.34
C TRP A 63 -2.60 -3.19 -4.22
N VAL A 64 -3.76 -2.54 -4.19
CA VAL A 64 -5.09 -3.18 -4.04
C VAL A 64 -5.51 -3.98 -5.28
N LEU A 65 -5.07 -3.61 -6.48
CA LEU A 65 -5.56 -4.17 -7.74
C LEU A 65 -5.53 -5.71 -7.83
N PRO A 66 -4.44 -6.41 -7.44
CA PRO A 66 -4.38 -7.86 -7.54
C PRO A 66 -5.36 -8.55 -6.59
N PHE A 67 -5.63 -7.98 -5.41
CA PHE A 67 -6.57 -8.56 -4.45
C PHE A 67 -8.00 -8.50 -4.97
N VAL A 68 -8.38 -7.36 -5.54
CA VAL A 68 -9.69 -7.19 -6.19
C VAL A 68 -9.82 -8.11 -7.41
N ALA A 69 -8.77 -8.21 -8.23
CA ALA A 69 -8.76 -9.09 -9.39
C ALA A 69 -8.91 -10.57 -8.99
N VAL A 70 -8.23 -11.01 -7.91
CA VAL A 70 -8.35 -12.37 -7.38
C VAL A 70 -9.74 -12.61 -6.81
N ALA A 71 -10.31 -11.65 -6.06
CA ALA A 71 -11.68 -11.75 -5.54
C ALA A 71 -12.71 -11.90 -6.66
N ALA A 72 -12.62 -11.08 -7.71
CA ALA A 72 -13.51 -11.14 -8.87
C ALA A 72 -13.40 -12.48 -9.62
N ARG A 73 -12.17 -13.01 -9.78
CA ARG A 73 -11.94 -14.29 -10.46
C ARG A 73 -12.37 -15.51 -9.64
N ARG A 74 -12.06 -15.53 -8.33
CA ARG A 74 -12.34 -16.68 -7.45
C ARG A 74 -13.79 -16.70 -6.95
N ARG A 75 -14.50 -15.56 -6.98
CA ARG A 75 -15.90 -15.40 -6.54
C ARG A 75 -16.18 -16.00 -5.15
N SER A 76 -15.21 -15.95 -4.25
CA SER A 76 -15.35 -16.50 -2.89
C SER A 76 -15.49 -15.39 -1.87
N VAL A 77 -16.30 -15.62 -0.83
CA VAL A 77 -16.47 -14.69 0.29
C VAL A 77 -15.13 -14.34 0.95
N ALA A 78 -14.25 -15.32 1.16
CA ALA A 78 -12.94 -15.08 1.77
C ALA A 78 -12.09 -14.07 0.98
N TRP A 79 -11.94 -14.27 -0.33
CA TRP A 79 -11.21 -13.32 -1.19
C TRP A 79 -11.89 -11.94 -1.27
N SER A 80 -13.22 -11.87 -1.21
CA SER A 80 -13.94 -10.59 -1.14
C SER A 80 -13.64 -9.82 0.15
N ILE A 81 -13.58 -10.51 1.29
CA ILE A 81 -13.19 -9.90 2.58
C ILE A 81 -11.75 -9.40 2.49
N VAL A 82 -10.82 -10.20 1.96
CA VAL A 82 -9.42 -9.79 1.77
C VAL A 82 -9.32 -8.55 0.89
N ALA A 83 -10.07 -8.50 -0.21
CA ALA A 83 -10.12 -7.32 -1.08
C ALA A 83 -10.68 -6.08 -0.35
N ALA A 84 -11.78 -6.22 0.39
CA ALA A 84 -12.36 -5.12 1.17
C ALA A 84 -11.39 -4.60 2.25
N LEU A 85 -10.72 -5.50 2.96
CA LEU A 85 -9.70 -5.14 3.95
C LEU A 85 -8.50 -4.44 3.29
N SER A 86 -8.07 -4.88 2.11
CA SER A 86 -6.99 -4.20 1.37
C SER A 86 -7.38 -2.77 0.98
N ILE A 87 -8.62 -2.55 0.54
CA ILE A 87 -9.14 -1.21 0.23
C ILE A 87 -9.17 -0.34 1.50
N ALA A 88 -9.74 -0.86 2.59
CA ALA A 88 -9.82 -0.14 3.86
C ALA A 88 -8.43 0.26 4.38
N LEU A 89 -7.46 -0.66 4.30
CA LEU A 89 -6.08 -0.40 4.71
C LEU A 89 -5.41 0.65 3.82
N ALA A 90 -5.61 0.57 2.50
CA ALA A 90 -5.08 1.56 1.57
C ALA A 90 -5.62 2.97 1.86
N ILE A 91 -6.92 3.10 2.12
CA ILE A 91 -7.54 4.38 2.49
C ILE A 91 -6.99 4.88 3.83
N ALA A 92 -6.94 4.01 4.84
CA ALA A 92 -6.43 4.38 6.16
C ALA A 92 -4.98 4.85 6.10
N LEU A 93 -4.15 4.21 5.26
CA LEU A 93 -2.75 4.59 5.06
C LEU A 93 -2.62 5.96 4.38
N VAL A 94 -3.36 6.18 3.29
CA VAL A 94 -3.37 7.49 2.61
C VAL A 94 -3.82 8.58 3.58
N TRP A 95 -4.87 8.30 4.37
CA TRP A 95 -5.38 9.25 5.35
C TRP A 95 -4.35 9.53 6.44
N ALA A 96 -3.73 8.51 7.02
CA ALA A 96 -2.68 8.65 8.02
C ALA A 96 -1.53 9.53 7.52
N VAL A 97 -1.04 9.28 6.30
CA VAL A 97 0.04 10.08 5.68
C VAL A 97 -0.42 11.52 5.42
N ALA A 98 -1.63 11.72 4.91
CA ALA A 98 -2.17 13.06 4.65
C ALA A 98 -2.35 13.89 5.94
N THR A 99 -2.65 13.24 7.06
CA THR A 99 -2.82 13.88 8.37
C THR A 99 -1.53 13.96 9.20
N ALA A 100 -0.49 13.23 8.81
CA ALA A 100 0.83 13.30 9.41
C ALA A 100 1.51 14.60 8.96
N GLY A 101 1.09 15.73 9.53
CA GLY A 101 1.81 17.00 9.37
C GLY A 101 3.19 16.95 10.05
N PRO A 102 4.11 17.87 9.72
CA PRO A 102 5.40 17.98 10.38
C PRO A 102 5.21 18.62 11.77
N THR A 103 4.66 17.88 12.73
CA THR A 103 4.27 18.42 14.05
C THR A 103 5.33 18.26 15.14
N HIS A 104 6.55 17.79 14.83
CA HIS A 104 7.47 17.37 15.89
C HIS A 104 8.90 17.94 15.84
N LEU A 105 9.30 18.64 14.78
CA LEU A 105 10.68 19.14 14.63
C LEU A 105 10.82 20.66 14.67
N CYS A 106 9.70 21.39 14.71
CA CYS A 106 9.68 22.85 14.74
C CYS A 106 8.83 23.30 15.92
N TRP A 107 9.44 23.25 17.09
CA TRP A 107 8.94 23.89 18.31
C TRP A 107 9.49 25.31 18.38
#